data_AF-A0A650CGQ6-F1
#
_entry.id   AF-A0A650CGQ6-F1
#
_cell.length_a   1.000
_cell.length_b   1.000
_cell.length_c   1.000
_cell.angle_alpha   90.00
_cell.angle_beta   90.00
_cell.angle_gamma   90.00
#
_symmetry.space_group_name_H-M   'P 1'
#
loop_
_entity.id
_entity.type
_entity.pdbx_description
1 polymer ?
#
loop_
_entity_poly.entity_id
_entity_poly.type
_entity_poly.pdbx_seq_one_letter_code
_entity_poly.pdbx_strand_id
1 'polypeptide(L)'
;MVISIVIVTMIILFIIIFLLGLINAPNLNIPSKTENDESSSASLNVSTFIQKAQKLYLYSLNNSKVCPPDLVNISSAAFLSLKVINNTTMFFNNSEYRFVVLNQSGGSAHIENYIISYYGGWVVNSTITYSGGYPIFFTVKLDNGTTVGRFTHYVIAFQISSFSVFVQLNRIGDLYFLFINYSNCSNKIQSVWIALAPIS
;
A
#
# COMPACT_ATOMS: atom_id res chain seq x y z
N MET A 1 36.46 16.09 -50.76
CA MET A 1 35.76 17.31 -50.26
C MET A 1 34.25 17.11 -50.14
N VAL A 2 33.57 16.54 -51.15
CA VAL A 2 32.11 16.31 -51.12
C VAL A 2 31.65 15.35 -50.01
N ILE A 3 32.39 14.27 -49.74
CA ILE A 3 32.04 13.27 -48.70
C ILE A 3 32.06 13.88 -47.29
N SER A 4 33.00 14.78 -46.99
CA SER A 4 33.06 15.48 -45.69
C SER A 4 31.86 16.39 -45.47
N ILE A 5 31.35 17.03 -46.52
CA ILE A 5 30.19 17.91 -46.42
C ILE A 5 28.93 17.10 -46.12
N VAL A 6 28.76 15.94 -46.75
CA VAL A 6 27.60 15.05 -46.53
C VAL A 6 27.58 14.48 -45.11
N ILE A 7 28.76 14.13 -44.56
CA ILE A 7 28.85 13.63 -43.19
C ILE A 7 28.52 14.74 -42.18
N VAL A 8 29.03 15.95 -42.40
CA VAL A 8 28.76 17.10 -41.52
C VAL A 8 27.28 17.49 -41.56
N THR A 9 26.64 17.49 -42.74
CA THR A 9 25.20 17.80 -42.84
C THR A 9 24.33 16.73 -42.20
N MET A 10 24.71 15.44 -42.28
CA MET A 10 24.00 14.36 -41.60
C MET A 10 24.11 14.45 -40.07
N ILE A 11 25.27 14.81 -39.53
CA ILE A 11 25.47 15.01 -38.08
C ILE A 11 24.62 16.20 -37.59
N ILE A 12 24.62 17.31 -38.32
CA ILE A 12 23.80 18.48 -37.99
C ILE A 12 22.31 18.12 -38.01
N LEU A 13 21.86 17.37 -39.02
CA LEU A 13 20.47 16.93 -39.13
C LEU A 13 20.09 16.02 -37.94
N PHE A 14 20.99 15.12 -37.54
CA PHE A 14 20.76 14.23 -36.39
C PHE A 14 20.67 15.01 -35.08
N ILE A 15 21.51 16.04 -34.88
CA ILE A 15 21.46 16.92 -33.71
C ILE A 15 20.16 17.73 -33.69
N ILE A 16 19.71 18.24 -34.85
CA ILE A 16 18.43 18.98 -34.95
C ILE A 16 17.25 18.05 -34.61
N ILE A 17 17.20 16.83 -35.14
CA ILE A 17 16.15 15.84 -34.82
C ILE A 17 16.17 15.50 -33.32
N PHE A 18 17.36 15.32 -32.74
CA PHE A 18 17.52 15.04 -31.31
C PHE A 18 17.04 16.22 -30.44
N LEU A 19 17.38 17.46 -30.81
CA LEU A 19 16.91 18.67 -30.13
C LEU A 19 15.39 18.89 -30.29
N LEU A 20 14.81 18.60 -31.45
CA LEU A 20 13.35 18.63 -31.65
C LEU A 20 12.63 17.52 -30.86
N GLY A 21 13.26 16.36 -30.66
CA GLY A 21 12.76 15.30 -29.78
C GLY A 21 12.75 15.70 -28.30
N LEU A 22 13.69 16.54 -27.87
CA LEU A 22 13.73 17.09 -26.50
C LEU A 22 12.71 18.22 -26.27
N ILE A 23 12.34 18.99 -27.30
CA ILE A 23 11.32 20.06 -27.20
C ILE A 23 9.89 19.47 -27.22
N ASN A 24 9.71 18.29 -27.81
CA ASN A 24 8.44 17.55 -27.82
C ASN A 24 8.37 16.46 -26.73
N ALA A 25 9.19 16.53 -25.69
CA ALA A 25 8.86 15.85 -24.45
C ALA A 25 7.44 16.31 -24.06
N PRO A 26 6.50 15.38 -23.78
CA PRO A 26 5.18 15.79 -23.32
C PRO A 26 5.43 16.66 -22.10
N ASN A 27 5.02 17.92 -22.22
CA ASN A 27 4.99 18.84 -21.11
C ASN A 27 4.31 18.07 -19.98
N LEU A 28 5.07 17.69 -18.95
CA LEU A 28 4.48 17.20 -17.72
C LEU A 28 3.84 18.44 -17.09
N ASN A 29 2.72 18.86 -17.69
CA ASN A 29 1.65 19.52 -16.98
C ASN A 29 1.25 18.51 -15.91
N ILE A 30 1.99 18.54 -14.80
CA ILE A 30 1.45 18.17 -13.50
C ILE A 30 0.14 18.94 -13.46
N PRO A 31 -1.01 18.27 -13.50
CA PRO A 31 -2.23 18.95 -13.18
C PRO A 31 -2.00 19.42 -11.74
N SER A 32 -1.87 20.73 -11.54
CA SER A 32 -2.20 21.33 -10.26
C SER A 32 -3.69 21.08 -10.09
N LYS A 33 -4.04 19.86 -9.70
CA LYS A 33 -5.37 19.51 -9.26
C LYS A 33 -5.50 20.26 -7.95
N THR A 34 -6.07 21.45 -8.08
CA THR A 34 -6.84 22.13 -7.04
C THR A 34 -7.45 21.06 -6.16
N GLU A 35 -7.24 21.18 -4.86
CA GLU A 35 -7.93 20.45 -3.80
C GLU A 35 -9.43 20.50 -4.08
N ASN A 36 -9.90 19.55 -4.86
CA ASN A 36 -11.27 19.13 -4.92
C ASN A 36 -11.20 17.71 -4.40
N ASP A 37 -11.70 17.57 -3.18
CA ASP A 37 -12.10 16.34 -2.52
C ASP A 37 -12.81 15.39 -3.51
N GLU A 38 -12.03 14.64 -4.27
CA GLU A 38 -12.45 13.33 -4.75
C GLU A 38 -12.04 12.31 -3.70
N SER A 39 -12.63 12.46 -2.52
CA SER A 39 -12.83 11.36 -1.59
C SER A 39 -13.85 10.38 -2.18
N SER A 40 -13.51 9.70 -3.27
CA SER A 40 -14.36 8.64 -3.85
C SER A 40 -13.79 7.26 -3.59
N SER A 41 -13.47 7.01 -2.33
CA SER A 41 -13.94 5.80 -1.66
C SER A 41 -14.58 6.26 -0.36
N ALA A 42 -15.87 5.94 -0.15
CA ALA A 42 -16.64 6.24 1.05
C ALA A 42 -15.75 6.31 2.31
N SER A 43 -15.91 7.35 3.14
CA SER A 43 -15.16 7.44 4.41
C SER A 43 -15.30 6.11 5.14
N LEU A 44 -14.23 5.32 5.12
CA LEU A 44 -14.32 3.92 5.47
C LEU A 44 -14.38 3.90 6.99
N ASN A 45 -15.56 3.65 7.55
CA ASN A 45 -15.67 3.47 8.99
C ASN A 45 -14.87 2.22 9.37
N VAL A 46 -13.65 2.43 9.86
CA VAL A 46 -12.67 1.39 10.20
C VAL A 46 -13.26 0.39 11.19
N SER A 47 -14.07 0.86 12.15
CA SER A 47 -14.75 0.00 13.12
C SER A 47 -15.69 -0.99 12.41
N THR A 48 -16.55 -0.48 11.53
CA THR A 48 -17.48 -1.29 10.75
C THR A 48 -16.73 -2.24 9.80
N PHE A 49 -15.61 -1.81 9.22
CA PHE A 49 -14.79 -2.66 8.35
C PHE A 49 -14.20 -3.84 9.12
N ILE A 50 -13.57 -3.57 10.27
CA ILE A 50 -12.97 -4.60 11.13
C ILE A 50 -14.03 -5.58 11.61
N GLN A 51 -15.19 -5.10 12.06
CA GLN A 51 -16.30 -5.96 12.50
C GLN A 51 -16.80 -6.88 11.38
N LYS A 52 -16.90 -6.36 10.14
CA LYS A 52 -17.26 -7.18 8.97
C LYS A 52 -16.22 -8.25 8.69
N ALA A 53 -14.94 -7.90 8.73
CA ALA A 53 -13.84 -8.84 8.54
C ALA A 53 -13.85 -9.94 9.63
N GLN A 54 -14.01 -9.57 10.90
CA GLN A 54 -14.10 -10.52 12.02
C GLN A 54 -15.30 -11.46 11.89
N LYS A 55 -16.47 -10.93 11.50
CA LYS A 55 -17.67 -11.74 11.28
C LYS A 55 -17.47 -12.74 10.13
N LEU A 56 -16.87 -12.31 9.03
CA LEU A 56 -16.58 -13.18 7.88
C LEU A 56 -15.52 -14.22 8.20
N TYR A 57 -14.51 -13.87 9.00
CA TYR A 57 -13.52 -14.80 9.54
C TYR A 57 -14.18 -15.93 10.33
N LEU A 58 -15.05 -15.61 11.30
CA LEU A 58 -15.76 -16.62 12.08
C LEU A 58 -16.73 -17.47 11.22
N TYR A 59 -17.37 -16.85 10.23
CA TYR A 59 -18.26 -17.56 9.32
C TYR A 59 -17.53 -18.57 8.45
N SER A 60 -16.38 -18.18 7.89
CA SER A 60 -15.57 -19.03 6.99
C SER A 60 -14.87 -20.17 7.72
N LEU A 61 -14.46 -19.99 8.98
CA LEU A 61 -13.94 -21.10 9.81
C LEU A 61 -14.94 -22.26 9.95
N ASN A 62 -16.23 -21.95 9.94
CA ASN A 62 -17.31 -22.92 10.18
C ASN A 62 -18.02 -23.37 8.91
N ASN A 63 -17.64 -22.85 7.73
CA ASN A 63 -18.35 -23.11 6.48
C ASN A 63 -17.40 -23.39 5.32
N SER A 64 -17.24 -24.67 4.97
CA SER A 64 -16.40 -25.14 3.86
C SER A 64 -16.87 -24.73 2.47
N LYS A 65 -18.08 -24.16 2.33
CA LYS A 65 -18.57 -23.58 1.06
C LYS A 65 -18.02 -22.18 0.80
N VAL A 66 -17.36 -21.58 1.80
CA VAL A 66 -16.71 -20.28 1.70
C VAL A 66 -15.21 -20.51 1.69
N CYS A 67 -14.51 -19.64 0.97
CA CYS A 67 -13.05 -19.62 0.95
C CYS A 67 -12.50 -19.55 2.38
N PRO A 68 -11.41 -20.26 2.68
CA PRO A 68 -10.83 -20.23 4.01
C PRO A 68 -10.40 -18.79 4.36
N PRO A 69 -10.37 -18.43 5.65
CA PRO A 69 -9.65 -17.25 6.09
C PRO A 69 -8.16 -17.56 6.25
N ASP A 70 -7.32 -16.53 6.21
CA ASP A 70 -5.88 -16.65 6.47
C ASP A 70 -5.37 -15.46 7.30
N LEU A 71 -4.54 -15.78 8.30
CA LEU A 71 -3.95 -14.83 9.25
C LEU A 71 -2.44 -15.05 9.27
N VAL A 72 -1.69 -14.04 8.83
CA VAL A 72 -0.22 -14.08 8.73
C VAL A 72 0.38 -13.21 9.83
N ASN A 73 1.19 -13.82 10.69
CA ASN A 73 1.87 -13.18 11.82
C ASN A 73 0.95 -12.52 12.86
N ILE A 74 -0.33 -12.89 12.90
CA ILE A 74 -1.31 -12.44 13.89
C ILE A 74 -2.14 -13.63 14.37
N SER A 75 -2.39 -13.72 15.68
CA SER A 75 -3.23 -14.80 16.23
C SER A 75 -4.72 -14.49 16.01
N SER A 76 -5.54 -15.54 15.94
CA SER A 76 -7.01 -15.40 15.88
C SER A 76 -7.55 -14.58 17.05
N ALA A 77 -7.04 -14.81 18.26
CA ALA A 77 -7.45 -14.07 19.46
C ALA A 77 -7.11 -12.58 19.33
N ALA A 78 -5.90 -12.24 18.87
CA ALA A 78 -5.50 -10.86 18.66
C ALA A 78 -6.38 -10.18 17.60
N PHE A 79 -6.60 -10.83 16.45
CA PHE A 79 -7.46 -10.30 15.38
C PHE A 79 -8.91 -10.10 15.83
N LEU A 80 -9.50 -11.07 16.55
CA LEU A 80 -10.87 -10.96 17.07
C LEU A 80 -11.01 -9.94 18.19
N SER A 81 -9.92 -9.62 18.90
CA SER A 81 -9.91 -8.60 19.96
C SER A 81 -9.75 -7.16 19.43
N LEU A 82 -9.38 -6.98 18.15
CA LEU A 82 -9.22 -5.66 17.54
C LEU A 82 -10.50 -4.83 17.66
N LYS A 83 -10.38 -3.63 18.21
CA LYS A 83 -11.51 -2.73 18.41
C LYS A 83 -11.08 -1.27 18.25
N VAL A 84 -11.78 -0.54 17.39
CA VAL A 84 -11.64 0.93 17.34
C VAL A 84 -12.34 1.51 18.57
N ILE A 85 -11.60 2.25 19.40
CA ILE A 85 -12.13 2.89 20.61
C ILE A 85 -12.73 4.25 20.26
N ASN A 86 -11.99 5.04 19.47
CA ASN A 86 -12.40 6.36 18.97
C ASN A 86 -11.75 6.62 17.60
N ASN A 87 -11.86 7.85 17.07
CA ASN A 87 -11.36 8.20 15.74
C ASN A 87 -9.83 8.03 15.54
N THR A 88 -9.05 7.96 16.63
CA THR A 88 -7.58 7.92 16.59
C THR A 88 -6.98 6.77 17.40
N THR A 89 -7.77 6.07 18.20
CA THR A 89 -7.30 5.04 19.14
C THR A 89 -7.92 3.68 18.83
N MET A 90 -7.09 2.65 18.81
CA MET A 90 -7.46 1.26 18.60
C MET A 90 -6.91 0.39 19.74
N PHE A 91 -7.73 -0.53 20.22
CA PHE A 91 -7.32 -1.60 21.11
C PHE A 91 -6.76 -2.76 20.29
N PHE A 92 -5.52 -3.15 20.58
CA PHE A 92 -4.84 -4.26 19.93
C PHE A 92 -3.95 -4.98 20.93
N ASN A 93 -4.00 -6.30 20.97
CA ASN A 93 -3.14 -7.14 21.80
C ASN A 93 -3.06 -6.70 23.27
N ASN A 94 -4.22 -6.47 23.90
CA ASN A 94 -4.36 -6.02 25.28
C ASN A 94 -3.77 -4.64 25.60
N SER A 95 -3.60 -3.77 24.60
CA SER A 95 -3.09 -2.41 24.79
C SER A 95 -3.77 -1.43 23.84
N GLU A 96 -3.78 -0.15 24.23
CA GLU A 96 -4.27 0.93 23.37
C GLU A 96 -3.12 1.47 22.51
N TYR A 97 -3.42 1.68 21.24
CA TYR A 97 -2.51 2.24 20.24
C TYR A 97 -3.19 3.43 19.59
N ARG A 98 -2.41 4.46 19.22
CA ARG A 98 -2.87 5.34 18.15
C ARG A 98 -2.93 4.55 16.86
N PHE A 99 -3.85 4.93 15.98
CA PHE A 99 -3.87 4.40 14.64
C PHE A 99 -4.06 5.48 13.59
N VAL A 100 -3.53 5.22 12.40
CA VAL A 100 -3.82 5.97 11.19
C VAL A 100 -4.12 4.99 10.05
N VAL A 101 -5.05 5.38 9.17
CA VAL A 101 -5.34 4.64 7.94
C VAL A 101 -4.36 5.07 6.87
N LEU A 102 -3.75 4.09 6.21
CA LEU A 102 -2.78 4.31 5.14
C LEU A 102 -3.49 4.29 3.78
N ASN A 103 -3.14 5.25 2.93
CA ASN A 103 -3.61 5.31 1.54
C ASN A 103 -2.92 4.22 0.71
N GLN A 104 -3.69 3.26 0.20
CA GLN A 104 -3.15 2.10 -0.52
C GLN A 104 -2.43 2.46 -1.84
N SER A 105 -2.64 3.65 -2.38
CA SER A 105 -1.90 4.16 -3.55
C SER A 105 -0.48 4.64 -3.21
N GLY A 106 -0.11 4.68 -1.93
CA GLY A 106 1.15 5.23 -1.44
C GLY A 106 0.98 6.62 -0.86
N GLY A 107 2.04 7.10 -0.21
CA GLY A 107 2.12 8.44 0.37
C GLY A 107 2.97 8.48 1.63
N SER A 108 2.67 9.46 2.48
CA SER A 108 3.25 9.60 3.80
C SER A 108 2.15 9.71 4.84
N ALA A 109 2.35 9.07 5.99
CA ALA A 109 1.50 9.22 7.16
C ALA A 109 2.35 9.58 8.38
N HIS A 110 1.77 10.37 9.27
CA HIS A 110 2.38 10.72 10.55
C HIS A 110 1.56 10.12 11.67
N ILE A 111 2.22 9.52 12.66
CA ILE A 111 1.57 8.93 13.82
C ILE A 111 2.51 9.01 15.03
N GLU A 112 2.05 9.65 16.10
CA GLU A 112 2.88 9.98 17.25
C GLU A 112 4.19 10.68 16.81
N ASN A 113 5.36 10.13 17.12
CA ASN A 113 6.67 10.67 16.73
C ASN A 113 7.27 10.00 15.48
N TYR A 114 6.45 9.30 14.69
CA TYR A 114 6.87 8.53 13.52
C TYR A 114 6.34 9.09 12.20
N ILE A 115 7.22 9.15 11.21
CA ILE A 115 6.92 9.41 9.81
C ILE A 115 7.02 8.08 9.04
N ILE A 116 5.91 7.66 8.44
CA ILE A 116 5.80 6.47 7.60
C ILE A 116 5.75 6.95 6.15
N SER A 117 6.76 6.62 5.35
CA SER A 117 6.77 6.89 3.90
C SER A 117 6.69 5.59 3.13
N TYR A 118 5.80 5.53 2.14
CA TYR A 118 5.60 4.30 1.39
C TYR A 118 5.12 4.57 -0.01
N TYR A 119 5.60 3.77 -0.95
CA TYR A 119 5.28 3.90 -2.36
C TYR A 119 5.21 2.53 -2.99
N GLY A 120 4.33 2.40 -3.98
CA GLY A 120 4.32 1.23 -4.84
C GLY A 120 5.43 1.32 -5.88
N GLY A 121 6.15 0.22 -6.08
CA GLY A 121 7.12 0.13 -7.17
C GLY A 121 6.61 -0.74 -8.30
N TRP A 122 6.61 -0.21 -9.52
CA TRP A 122 6.56 -1.04 -10.72
C TRP A 122 7.91 -1.75 -10.87
N VAL A 123 8.00 -3.01 -10.46
CA VAL A 123 9.17 -3.84 -10.74
C VAL A 123 9.05 -4.36 -12.16
N VAL A 124 9.76 -3.73 -13.12
CA VAL A 124 9.76 -4.09 -14.55
C VAL A 124 10.67 -5.29 -14.87
N ASN A 125 11.21 -6.00 -13.86
CA ASN A 125 12.22 -7.01 -14.10
C ASN A 125 11.63 -8.40 -14.42
N SER A 126 11.99 -8.92 -15.58
CA SER A 126 11.40 -10.02 -16.35
C SER A 126 11.73 -11.45 -15.86
N THR A 127 11.65 -11.68 -14.55
CA THR A 127 11.80 -13.03 -13.95
C THR A 127 10.79 -13.30 -12.82
N ILE A 128 9.61 -12.67 -12.88
CA ILE A 128 8.52 -12.99 -11.94
C ILE A 128 7.85 -14.30 -12.36
N THR A 129 8.45 -15.42 -11.97
CA THR A 129 7.82 -16.74 -12.00
C THR A 129 6.70 -16.79 -10.96
N TYR A 130 5.46 -16.51 -11.38
CA TYR A 130 4.19 -16.95 -10.75
C TYR A 130 4.00 -16.78 -9.21
N SER A 131 4.61 -15.78 -8.55
CA SER A 131 4.35 -15.48 -7.10
C SER A 131 3.88 -14.03 -6.78
N GLY A 132 3.94 -13.11 -7.74
CA GLY A 132 2.75 -12.35 -8.22
C GLY A 132 2.14 -11.18 -7.43
N GLY A 133 2.83 -10.50 -6.52
CA GLY A 133 2.29 -9.31 -5.82
C GLY A 133 2.87 -7.98 -6.27
N TYR A 134 2.07 -6.90 -6.23
CA TYR A 134 2.59 -5.54 -6.39
C TYR A 134 3.34 -5.13 -5.11
N PRO A 135 4.65 -4.84 -5.17
CA PRO A 135 5.43 -4.50 -3.99
C PRO A 135 5.21 -3.05 -3.56
N ILE A 136 4.99 -2.88 -2.26
CA ILE A 136 4.92 -1.59 -1.59
C ILE A 136 6.11 -1.51 -0.63
N PHE A 137 6.93 -0.49 -0.82
CA PHE A 137 8.13 -0.26 -0.02
C PHE A 137 7.81 0.71 1.10
N PHE A 138 7.98 0.27 2.33
CA PHE A 138 7.77 1.09 3.52
C PHE A 138 9.12 1.50 4.13
N THR A 139 9.20 2.77 4.54
CA THR A 139 10.29 3.32 5.35
C THR A 139 9.67 4.03 6.55
N VAL A 140 10.16 3.70 7.74
CA VAL A 140 9.76 4.35 9.00
C VAL A 140 10.90 5.20 9.51
N LYS A 141 10.60 6.45 9.86
CA LYS A 141 11.52 7.38 10.50
C LYS A 141 10.91 7.96 11.76
N LEU A 142 11.76 8.38 12.68
CA LEU A 142 11.37 9.32 13.74
C LEU A 142 11.27 10.74 13.16
N ASP A 143 10.60 11.64 13.85
CA ASP A 143 10.49 13.06 13.45
C ASP A 143 11.84 13.76 13.28
N ASN A 144 12.86 13.31 14.01
CA ASN A 144 14.23 13.80 13.85
C ASN A 144 14.96 13.27 12.61
N GLY A 145 14.27 12.51 11.75
CA GLY A 145 14.79 11.93 10.51
C GLY A 145 15.50 10.58 10.65
N THR A 146 15.71 10.08 11.87
CA THR A 146 16.37 8.79 12.12
C THR A 146 15.54 7.65 11.55
N THR A 147 16.13 6.82 10.70
CA THR A 147 15.44 5.66 10.13
C THR A 147 15.33 4.54 11.16
N VAL A 148 14.10 4.14 11.47
CA VAL A 148 13.78 3.03 12.38
C VAL A 148 13.87 1.69 11.65
N GLY A 149 13.41 1.64 10.39
CA GLY A 149 13.50 0.44 9.57
C GLY A 149 12.78 0.56 8.24
N ARG A 150 12.87 -0.52 7.46
CA ARG A 150 12.22 -0.66 6.14
C ARG A 150 11.67 -2.08 5.97
N PHE A 151 10.58 -2.22 5.24
CA PHE A 151 10.06 -3.53 4.81
C PHE A 151 9.34 -3.41 3.47
N THR A 152 9.12 -4.54 2.80
CA THR A 152 8.32 -4.63 1.58
C THR A 152 7.06 -5.45 1.88
N HIS A 153 5.89 -4.87 1.60
CA HIS A 153 4.62 -5.59 1.59
C HIS A 153 4.27 -5.95 0.15
N TYR A 154 3.88 -7.20 -0.09
CA TYR A 154 3.46 -7.66 -1.42
C TYR A 154 1.94 -7.79 -1.46
N VAL A 155 1.29 -6.98 -2.28
CA VAL A 155 -0.15 -7.05 -2.50
C VAL A 155 -0.43 -8.11 -3.57
N ILE A 156 -0.68 -9.35 -3.16
CA ILE A 156 -0.89 -10.49 -4.07
C ILE A 156 -2.39 -10.68 -4.32
N ALA A 157 -2.89 -10.14 -5.44
CA ALA A 157 -4.31 -10.16 -5.76
C ALA A 157 -4.93 -11.57 -5.76
N PHE A 158 -4.20 -12.58 -6.27
CA PHE A 158 -4.66 -13.97 -6.29
C PHE A 158 -4.82 -14.59 -4.89
N GLN A 159 -3.90 -14.30 -3.98
CA GLN A 159 -4.03 -14.74 -2.59
C GLN A 159 -5.25 -14.09 -1.95
N ILE A 160 -5.42 -12.78 -2.14
CA ILE A 160 -6.53 -12.04 -1.53
C ILE A 160 -7.89 -12.47 -2.09
N SER A 161 -7.99 -12.87 -3.36
CA SER A 161 -9.23 -13.42 -3.93
C SER A 161 -9.50 -14.88 -3.53
N SER A 162 -8.48 -15.60 -3.08
CA SER A 162 -8.56 -17.01 -2.66
C SER A 162 -8.97 -17.18 -1.20
N PHE A 163 -8.99 -16.10 -0.42
CA PHE A 163 -9.39 -16.11 0.98
C PHE A 163 -10.64 -15.26 1.21
N SER A 164 -11.49 -15.68 2.13
CA SER A 164 -12.63 -14.85 2.56
C SER A 164 -12.14 -13.63 3.34
N VAL A 165 -11.12 -13.82 4.18
CA VAL A 165 -10.43 -12.78 4.94
C VAL A 165 -8.94 -13.11 4.91
N PHE A 166 -8.12 -12.12 4.57
CA PHE A 166 -6.66 -12.21 4.66
C PHE A 166 -6.16 -11.06 5.53
N VAL A 167 -5.49 -11.38 6.63
CA VAL A 167 -4.90 -10.38 7.53
C VAL A 167 -3.41 -10.63 7.65
N GLN A 168 -2.61 -9.61 7.39
CA GLN A 168 -1.18 -9.65 7.64
C GLN A 168 -0.78 -8.59 8.66
N LEU A 169 0.03 -9.00 9.63
CA LEU A 169 0.68 -8.11 10.58
C LEU A 169 2.19 -8.07 10.30
N ASN A 170 2.73 -6.86 10.17
CA ASN A 170 4.17 -6.61 10.13
C ASN A 170 4.55 -5.65 11.25
N ARG A 171 5.82 -5.66 11.65
CA ARG A 171 6.34 -4.78 12.71
C ARG A 171 7.65 -4.12 12.27
N ILE A 172 7.79 -2.82 12.55
CA ILE A 172 9.06 -2.09 12.45
C ILE A 172 9.24 -1.23 13.69
N GLY A 173 10.34 -1.42 14.40
CA GLY A 173 10.52 -0.80 15.72
C GLY A 173 9.33 -1.15 16.60
N ASP A 174 8.64 -0.15 17.12
CA ASP A 174 7.44 -0.34 17.94
C ASP A 174 6.12 -0.15 17.18
N LEU A 175 6.20 0.13 15.88
CA LEU A 175 5.03 0.25 15.02
C LEU A 175 4.55 -1.11 14.53
N TYR A 176 3.24 -1.30 14.55
CA TYR A 176 2.58 -2.40 13.85
C TYR A 176 1.93 -1.90 12.57
N PHE A 177 1.98 -2.73 11.53
CA PHE A 177 1.34 -2.50 10.24
C PHE A 177 0.35 -3.64 10.00
N LEU A 178 -0.93 -3.32 10.00
CA LEU A 178 -2.02 -4.26 9.83
C LEU A 178 -2.66 -4.07 8.45
N PHE A 179 -2.62 -5.13 7.65
CA PHE A 179 -3.19 -5.18 6.31
C PHE A 179 -4.39 -6.13 6.35
N ILE A 180 -5.60 -5.59 6.43
CA ILE A 180 -6.83 -6.39 6.48
C ILE A 180 -7.48 -6.33 5.10
N ASN A 181 -7.71 -7.50 4.52
CA ASN A 181 -8.43 -7.65 3.28
C ASN A 181 -9.56 -8.65 3.50
N TYR A 182 -10.69 -8.43 2.83
CA TYR A 182 -11.69 -9.47 2.71
C TYR A 182 -12.29 -9.50 1.31
N SER A 183 -12.66 -10.68 0.88
CA SER A 183 -13.31 -10.97 -0.39
C SER A 183 -14.53 -11.83 -0.12
N ASN A 184 -15.60 -11.60 -0.88
CA ASN A 184 -16.74 -12.51 -0.88
C ASN A 184 -16.54 -13.68 -1.85
N CYS A 185 -15.35 -14.31 -1.84
CA CYS A 185 -14.94 -15.31 -2.85
C CYS A 185 -15.17 -14.85 -4.29
N SER A 186 -14.96 -13.56 -4.52
CA SER A 186 -15.17 -12.91 -5.81
C SER A 186 -13.98 -12.02 -6.14
N ASN A 187 -13.92 -11.49 -7.36
CA ASN A 187 -12.87 -10.55 -7.76
C ASN A 187 -12.99 -9.18 -7.07
N LYS A 188 -14.00 -8.97 -6.21
CA LYS A 188 -14.18 -7.73 -5.44
C LYS A 188 -13.50 -7.86 -4.09
N ILE A 189 -12.33 -7.24 -3.99
CA ILE A 189 -11.51 -7.17 -2.78
C ILE A 189 -11.81 -5.84 -2.08
N GLN A 190 -12.04 -5.88 -0.77
CA GLN A 190 -12.05 -4.70 0.08
C GLN A 190 -10.89 -4.77 1.05
N SER A 191 -10.25 -3.63 1.30
CA SER A 191 -8.96 -3.57 1.98
C SER A 191 -8.87 -2.33 2.87
N VAL A 192 -8.26 -2.46 4.04
CA VAL A 192 -7.82 -1.34 4.88
C VAL A 192 -6.41 -1.60 5.39
N TRP A 193 -5.56 -0.58 5.31
CA TRP A 193 -4.19 -0.63 5.80
C TRP A 193 -4.07 0.31 6.98
N ILE A 194 -3.54 -0.18 8.09
CA ILE A 194 -3.54 0.54 9.36
C ILE A 194 -2.13 0.48 9.94
N ALA A 195 -1.59 1.63 10.33
CA ALA A 195 -0.42 1.69 11.19
C ALA A 195 -0.86 1.93 12.63
N LEU A 196 -0.24 1.23 13.57
CA LEU A 196 -0.45 1.37 15.00
C LEU A 196 0.84 1.84 15.67
N ALA A 197 0.75 2.87 16.50
CA ALA A 197 1.85 3.37 17.32
C ALA A 197 1.47 3.26 18.81
N PRO A 198 2.40 2.82 19.69
CA PRO A 198 2.15 2.84 21.12
C PRO A 198 1.82 4.26 21.57
N ILE A 199 0.82 4.40 22.45
CA ILE A 199 0.52 5.69 23.08
C ILE A 199 1.62 5.94 24.12
N SER A 200 2.36 7.04 23.96
CA SER A 200 3.35 7.53 24.92
C SER A 200 2.72 8.36 26.03
#